data_AF-A0A2M7CQ04-F1
#
_entry.id   AF-A0A2M7CQ04-F1
#
_cell.length_a   1.000
_cell.length_b   1.000
_cell.length_c   1.000
_cell.angle_alpha   90.00
_cell.angle_beta   90.00
_cell.angle_gamma   90.00
#
_symmetry.space_group_name_H-M   'P 1'
#
loop_
_entity.id
_entity.type
_entity.pdbx_description
1 polymer ?
#
loop_
_entity_poly.entity_id
_entity_poly.type
_entity_poly.pdbx_seq_one_letter_code
_entity_poly.pdbx_strand_id
1 'polypeptide(L)' 'MNTITIPKNEYSKLRRQSDAYKKLSSRFFEFMIKDPIEEVINDFRKTNLYTKGFLADLEDGLKKSSYAKK' A
#
# COMPACT_ATOMS: atom_id res chain seq x y z
N MET A 1 -7.02 22.64 -27.18
CA MET A 1 -5.80 22.05 -26.59
C MET A 1 -4.77 23.15 -26.50
N ASN A 2 -4.28 23.47 -25.30
CA ASN A 2 -3.25 24.49 -25.14
C ASN A 2 -1.89 23.85 -25.40
N THR A 3 -1.24 24.27 -26.48
CA THR A 3 0.14 23.86 -26.77
C THR A 3 1.07 24.72 -25.92
N ILE A 4 1.74 24.09 -24.95
CA ILE A 4 2.74 24.76 -24.11
C ILE A 4 4.12 24.40 -24.63
N THR A 5 4.88 25.40 -25.04
CA THR A 5 6.26 25.23 -25.51
C THR A 5 7.22 25.58 -24.38
N ILE A 6 8.10 24.65 -24.01
CA ILE A 6 9.12 24.86 -22.98
C ILE A 6 10.50 24.40 -23.46
N PRO A 7 11.60 24.96 -22.91
CA PRO A 7 12.94 24.48 -23.18
C PRO A 7 13.13 23.01 -22.80
N LYS A 8 13.94 22.28 -23.59
CA LYS A 8 14.22 20.85 -23.37
C LYS A 8 14.74 20.54 -21.96
N ASN A 9 15.55 21.43 -21.40
CA ASN A 9 16.12 21.27 -20.06
C ASN A 9 15.03 21.33 -18.98
N GLU A 10 14.09 22.25 -19.14
CA GLU A 10 12.95 22.42 -18.25
C GLU A 10 12.01 21.22 -18.34
N TYR A 11 11.71 20.77 -19.57
CA TYR A 11 10.93 19.55 -19.80
C TYR A 11 11.57 18.34 -19.11
N SER A 12 12.88 18.14 -19.28
CA SER A 12 13.59 17.00 -18.70
C SER A 12 13.57 17.02 -17.17
N LYS A 13 13.70 18.21 -16.56
CA LYS A 13 13.59 18.40 -15.11
C LYS A 13 12.17 18.06 -14.62
N LEU A 14 11.14 18.61 -15.26
CA LEU A 14 9.74 18.37 -14.91
C LEU A 14 9.36 16.89 -15.08
N ARG A 15 9.86 16.25 -16.14
CA ARG A 15 9.63 14.82 -16.38
C ARG A 15 10.20 13.97 -15.26
N ARG A 16 11.46 14.22 -14.86
CA ARG A 16 12.09 13.52 -13.74
C ARG A 16 11.33 13.70 -12.43
N GLN A 17 10.84 14.91 -12.15
CA GLN A 17 10.03 15.18 -10.95
C GLN A 17 8.70 14.42 -10.99
N SER A 18 8.01 14.40 -12.14
CA SER A 18 6.76 13.66 -12.33
C SER A 18 6.97 12.15 -12.12
N ASP A 19 8.02 11.58 -12.69
CA ASP A 19 8.33 10.16 -12.55
C ASP A 19 8.69 9.80 -11.09
N ALA A 20 9.40 10.68 -10.38
CA ALA A 20 9.68 10.51 -8.96
C ALA A 20 8.40 10.57 -8.10
N TYR A 21 7.51 11.53 -8.38
CA TYR A 21 6.23 11.66 -7.68
C TYR A 21 5.35 10.43 -7.89
N LYS A 22 5.24 9.93 -9.13
CA LYS A 22 4.48 8.70 -9.43
C LYS A 22 4.99 7.48 -8.68
N LYS A 23 6.32 7.32 -8.57
CA LYS A 23 6.93 6.22 -7.80
C LYS A 23 6.70 6.34 -6.30
N LEU A 24 6.68 7.56 -5.78
CA LEU A 24 6.41 7.81 -4.37
C LEU A 24 4.93 7.58 -4.05
N SER A 25 4.03 8.13 -4.87
CA SER A 25 2.59 8.00 -4.66
C SER A 25 2.16 6.55 -4.71
N SER A 26 2.67 5.75 -5.67
CA SER A 26 2.33 4.32 -5.75
C SER A 26 2.70 3.57 -4.46
N ARG A 27 3.90 3.80 -3.93
CA ARG A 27 4.37 3.17 -2.68
C ARG A 27 3.61 3.65 -1.45
N PHE A 28 3.24 4.93 -1.40
CA PHE A 28 2.49 5.48 -0.29
C PHE A 28 1.07 4.91 -0.22
N PHE A 29 0.41 4.74 -1.37
CA PHE A 29 -0.89 4.07 -1.44
C PHE A 29 -0.80 2.58 -1.06
N GLU A 30 0.23 1.87 -1.51
CA GLU A 30 0.47 0.48 -1.09
C GLU A 30 0.69 0.34 0.43
N PHE A 31 1.31 1.34 1.07
CA PHE A 31 1.54 1.34 2.50
C PHE A 31 0.26 1.65 3.30
N MET A 32 -0.53 2.64 2.85
CA MET A 32 -1.78 3.05 3.51
C MET A 32 -2.90 1.99 3.42
N ILE A 33 -2.86 1.11 2.42
CA ILE A 33 -3.89 0.06 2.21
C ILE A 33 -3.60 -1.20 3.04
N LYS A 34 -2.43 -1.32 3.66
CA LYS A 34 -2.14 -2.45 4.53
C LYS A 34 -2.72 -2.20 5.93
N ASP A 35 -3.92 -2.74 6.16
CA ASP A 35 -4.43 -2.86 7.52
C ASP A 35 -3.43 -3.68 8.36
N PRO A 36 -3.00 -3.18 9.52
CA PRO A 36 -2.18 -3.95 10.44
C PRO A 36 -2.87 -5.28 10.77
N ILE A 37 -2.10 -6.37 10.78
CA ILE A 37 -2.64 -7.71 11.07
C ILE A 37 -3.42 -7.70 12.40
N GLU A 38 -2.92 -6.97 13.40
CA GLU A 38 -3.57 -6.82 14.71
C GLU A 38 -4.94 -6.15 14.62
N GLU A 39 -5.11 -5.15 13.75
CA GLU A 39 -6.40 -4.47 13.54
C GLU A 39 -7.41 -5.44 12.91
N VAL A 40 -7.00 -6.17 11.87
CA VAL A 40 -7.82 -7.19 11.23
C VAL A 40 -8.26 -8.26 12.24
N ILE A 41 -7.34 -8.80 13.04
CA ILE A 41 -7.68 -9.80 14.07
C ILE A 41 -8.62 -9.23 15.13
N ASN A 42 -8.41 -7.99 15.55
CA ASN A 42 -9.27 -7.33 16.53
C ASN A 42 -10.69 -7.12 16.00
N ASP A 43 -10.84 -6.77 14.73
CA ASP A 43 -12.17 -6.59 14.14
C ASP A 43 -12.93 -7.91 14.03
N PHE A 44 -12.26 -9.00 13.62
CA PHE A 44 -12.87 -10.33 13.64
C PHE A 44 -13.22 -10.76 15.07
N ARG A 45 -12.36 -10.48 16.05
CA ARG A 45 -12.62 -10.78 17.45
C ARG A 45 -13.86 -10.05 17.98
N LYS A 46 -14.06 -8.78 17.61
CA LYS A 46 -15.23 -7.97 18.02
C LYS A 46 -16.55 -8.53 17.51
N THR A 47 -16.56 -9.26 16.40
CA THR A 47 -17.78 -9.89 15.89
C THR A 47 -18.33 -10.98 16.81
N ASN A 48 -17.48 -11.58 17.65
CA ASN A 48 -17.81 -12.72 18.50
C ASN A 48 -18.39 -13.94 17.74
N LEU A 49 -18.13 -14.03 16.42
CA LEU A 49 -18.60 -15.13 15.55
C LEU A 49 -17.56 -16.23 15.37
N TYR A 50 -16.30 -15.97 15.74
CA TYR A 50 -15.17 -16.84 15.42
C TYR A 50 -14.53 -17.42 16.67
N THR A 51 -14.09 -18.67 16.56
CA THR A 51 -13.39 -19.37 17.65
C THR A 51 -11.98 -18.81 17.83
N LYS A 52 -11.42 -18.99 19.03
CA LYS A 52 -10.02 -18.62 19.30
C LYS A 52 -9.03 -19.33 18.36
N GLY A 53 -9.31 -20.59 18.00
CA GLY A 53 -8.49 -21.36 17.07
C GLY A 53 -8.49 -20.74 15.67
N PHE A 54 -9.67 -20.41 15.14
CA PHE A 54 -9.77 -19.72 13.85
C PHE A 54 -9.03 -18.39 13.83
N LEU A 55 -9.14 -17.59 14.89
CA LEU A 55 -8.43 -16.31 14.96
C LEU A 55 -6.91 -16.48 14.98
N ALA A 56 -6.40 -17.53 15.64
CA ALA A 56 -4.97 -17.85 15.66
C ALA A 56 -4.47 -18.30 14.27
N ASP A 57 -5.23 -19.16 13.59
CA ASP A 57 -4.90 -19.63 12.25
C ASP A 57 -4.94 -18.47 11.23
N LEU A 58 -5.92 -17.56 11.37
CA LEU A 58 -6.02 -16.35 10.56
C LEU A 58 -4.81 -15.43 10.76
N GLU A 59 -4.40 -15.20 12.01
CA GLU A 59 -3.24 -14.36 12.33
C GLU A 59 -1.95 -14.93 11.72
N ASP A 60 -1.74 -16.24 11.86
CA ASP A 60 -0.59 -16.94 11.29
C ASP A 60 -0.61 -16.90 9.75
N GLY A 61 -1.77 -17.12 9.13
CA GLY A 61 -1.95 -17.02 7.68
C GLY A 61 -1.67 -15.62 7.13
N LEU A 62 -2.14 -14.58 7.83
CA LEU A 62 -1.86 -13.18 7.50
C LEU A 62 -0.36 -12.86 7.63
N LYS A 63 0.30 -13.31 8.72
CA LYS A 63 1.76 -13.13 8.90
C LYS A 63 2.54 -13.76 7.76
N LYS A 64 2.21 -15.01 7.39
CA LYS A 64 2.84 -15.74 6.27
C LYS A 64 2.61 -15.06 4.92
N SER A 65 1.41 -14.53 4.68
CA SER A 65 1.04 -13.85 3.44
C SER A 65 1.60 -12.43 3.34
N SER A 66 1.86 -11.79 4.49
CA SER A 66 2.44 -10.44 4.58
C SER A 66 3.94 -10.40 4.24
N TYR A 67 4.60 -11.57 4.18
CA TYR A 67 5.95 -11.72 3.68
C TYR A 67 5.96 -11.41 2.18
N ALA A 68 6.01 -10.11 1.86
CA ALA A 68 6.33 -9.64 0.53
C ALA A 68 7.65 -10.32 0.12
N LYS A 69 7.56 -11.32 -0.77
CA LYS A 69 8.71 -11.90 -1.43
C LYS A 69 9.56 -10.74 -1.96
N LYS A 70 10.74 -10.58 -1.37
CA LYS A 70 11.85 -9.84 -1.96
C LYS A 70 12.35 -10.57 -3.19
#